data_AF-A0A9D1FXI1-F1
#
_entry.id   AF-A0A9D1FXI1-F1
#
_cell.length_a   1.000
_cell.length_b   1.000
_cell.length_c   1.000
_cell.angle_alpha   90.00
_cell.angle_beta   90.00
_cell.angle_gamma   90.00
#
_symmetry.space_group_name_H-M   'P 1'
#
loop_
_entity.id
_entity.type
_entity.pdbx_description
1 polymer ?
#
loop_
_entity_poly.entity_id
_entity_poly.type
_entity_poly.pdbx_seq_one_letter_code
_entity_poly.pdbx_strand_id
1 'polypeptide(L)'
;MYNIKNQIFTNMTKTQKSALCNFLRALVKKSPNVDIEKLYDNFEEDERYYFEINNPHFEFLSEYLDDENFRREAVMYLKECRKYYDYRKSQEPIIQAQKEFEKKKRAFLREVKMSHEEPTKKQKYYYERLCKKYGIEQRELKSKLEARDEIDRIIKEHEKENLGVFDGN
;
A
#
# COMPACT_ATOMS: atom_id res chain seq x y z
N MET A 1 -16.11 -12.85 7.62
CA MET A 1 -16.08 -11.81 8.68
C MET A 1 -17.44 -11.23 9.07
N TYR A 2 -18.35 -10.81 8.17
CA TYR A 2 -19.64 -10.23 8.59
C TYR A 2 -20.62 -11.26 9.17
N ASN A 3 -20.62 -12.50 8.67
CA ASN A 3 -21.56 -13.54 9.12
C ASN A 3 -21.19 -14.13 10.49
N ILE A 4 -19.88 -14.34 10.75
CA ILE A 4 -19.39 -14.90 12.02
C ILE A 4 -19.76 -14.04 13.23
N LYS A 5 -19.82 -12.72 13.06
CA LYS A 5 -20.16 -11.78 14.14
C LYS A 5 -21.59 -11.95 14.62
N ASN A 6 -22.49 -12.56 13.86
CA ASN A 6 -23.85 -12.83 14.33
C ASN A 6 -23.95 -14.14 15.13
N GLN A 7 -22.91 -14.97 15.12
CA GLN A 7 -22.92 -16.32 15.69
C GLN A 7 -22.07 -16.47 16.96
N ILE A 8 -21.32 -15.43 17.34
CA ILE A 8 -20.42 -15.42 18.50
C ILE A 8 -20.89 -14.41 19.54
N PHE A 9 -20.50 -14.62 20.80
CA PHE A 9 -20.69 -13.73 21.93
C PHE A 9 -22.14 -13.25 22.04
N THR A 10 -23.09 -14.18 21.93
CA THR A 10 -24.54 -13.87 21.91
C THR A 10 -25.03 -13.31 23.24
N ASN A 11 -24.34 -13.64 24.33
CA ASN A 11 -24.67 -13.20 25.69
C ASN A 11 -24.06 -11.83 26.03
N MET A 12 -23.18 -11.29 25.17
CA MET A 12 -22.58 -9.98 25.37
C MET A 12 -23.44 -8.87 24.78
N THR A 13 -23.43 -7.70 25.41
CA THR A 13 -23.99 -6.49 24.82
C THR A 13 -23.27 -6.12 23.53
N LYS A 14 -23.95 -5.35 22.66
CA LYS A 14 -23.37 -4.87 21.40
C LYS A 14 -22.04 -4.12 21.60
N THR A 15 -21.92 -3.36 22.68
CA THR A 15 -20.72 -2.57 23.00
C THR A 15 -19.56 -3.47 23.41
N GLN A 16 -19.78 -4.39 24.37
CA GLN A 16 -18.78 -5.36 24.81
C GLN A 16 -18.26 -6.19 23.64
N LYS A 17 -19.18 -6.74 22.86
CA LYS A 17 -18.88 -7.53 21.67
C LYS A 17 -18.06 -6.76 20.63
N SER A 18 -18.43 -5.51 20.36
CA SER A 18 -17.69 -4.66 19.42
C SER A 18 -16.26 -4.38 19.90
N ALA A 19 -16.10 -4.05 21.19
CA ALA A 19 -14.80 -3.77 21.80
C ALA A 19 -13.88 -4.99 21.72
N LEU A 20 -14.36 -6.15 22.18
CA LEU A 20 -13.61 -7.41 22.14
C LEU A 20 -13.27 -7.82 20.70
N CYS A 21 -14.23 -7.77 19.79
CA CYS A 21 -14.00 -8.13 18.39
C CYS A 21 -12.96 -7.22 17.70
N ASN A 22 -12.88 -5.94 18.08
CA ASN A 22 -11.88 -5.02 17.55
C ASN A 22 -10.49 -5.34 18.12
N PHE A 23 -10.42 -5.65 19.41
CA PHE A 23 -9.19 -6.05 20.07
C PHE A 23 -8.63 -7.37 19.48
N LEU A 24 -9.43 -8.44 19.46
CA LEU A 24 -9.02 -9.74 18.91
C LEU A 24 -8.59 -9.62 17.44
N ARG A 25 -9.29 -8.78 16.65
CA ARG A 25 -8.88 -8.50 15.27
C ARG A 25 -7.51 -7.83 15.20
N ALA A 26 -7.26 -6.84 16.05
CA ALA A 26 -5.98 -6.15 16.11
C ALA A 26 -4.86 -7.10 16.55
N LEU A 27 -5.15 -8.02 17.47
CA LEU A 27 -4.24 -9.05 17.94
C LEU A 27 -3.79 -9.96 16.77
N VAL A 28 -4.73 -10.50 15.99
CA VAL A 28 -4.42 -11.32 14.80
C VAL A 28 -3.60 -10.57 13.75
N LYS A 29 -3.89 -9.27 13.57
CA LYS A 29 -3.16 -8.41 12.62
C LYS A 29 -1.71 -8.19 13.04
N LYS A 30 -1.45 -8.00 14.35
CA LYS A 30 -0.10 -7.79 14.90
C LYS A 30 0.73 -9.08 14.95
N SER A 31 0.06 -10.22 15.02
CA SER A 31 0.69 -11.55 15.16
C SER A 31 0.43 -12.43 13.93
N PRO A 32 0.95 -12.10 12.73
CA PRO A 32 0.60 -12.79 11.49
C PRO A 32 0.99 -14.27 11.45
N ASN A 33 2.07 -14.65 12.14
CA ASN A 33 2.68 -15.98 12.07
C ASN A 33 2.46 -16.81 13.34
N VAL A 34 1.64 -16.33 14.28
CA VAL A 34 1.34 -17.05 15.51
C VAL A 34 0.14 -17.96 15.25
N ASP A 35 0.26 -19.22 15.69
CA ASP A 35 -0.84 -20.18 15.69
C ASP A 35 -2.05 -19.63 16.45
N ILE A 36 -3.26 -19.94 15.99
CA ILE A 36 -4.46 -19.32 16.55
C ILE A 36 -4.77 -19.82 17.97
N GLU A 37 -4.53 -21.09 18.26
CA GLU A 37 -4.74 -21.61 19.62
C GLU A 37 -3.74 -20.95 20.57
N LYS A 38 -2.46 -20.93 20.19
CA LYS A 38 -1.43 -20.22 20.97
C LYS A 38 -1.72 -18.73 21.14
N LEU A 39 -2.27 -18.08 20.11
CA LEU A 39 -2.63 -16.67 20.17
C LEU A 39 -3.79 -16.43 21.15
N TYR A 40 -4.73 -17.36 21.23
CA TYR A 40 -5.81 -17.31 22.22
C TYR A 40 -5.28 -17.60 23.63
N ASP A 41 -4.45 -18.63 23.81
CA ASP A 41 -3.90 -18.99 25.12
C ASP A 41 -3.10 -17.80 25.70
N ASN A 42 -2.26 -17.13 24.88
CA ASN A 42 -1.57 -15.92 25.29
C ASN A 42 -2.55 -14.77 25.67
N PHE A 43 -3.64 -14.61 24.92
CA PHE A 43 -4.66 -13.61 25.24
C PHE A 43 -5.34 -13.91 26.58
N GLU A 44 -5.67 -15.16 26.84
CA GLU A 44 -6.29 -15.59 28.08
C GLU A 44 -5.35 -15.39 29.28
N GLU A 45 -4.08 -15.78 29.15
CA GLU A 45 -3.04 -15.56 30.16
C GLU A 45 -2.87 -14.07 30.47
N ASP A 46 -2.78 -13.23 29.43
CA ASP A 46 -2.67 -11.78 29.57
C ASP A 46 -3.88 -11.21 30.33
N GLU A 47 -5.11 -11.54 29.92
CA GLU A 47 -6.32 -11.04 30.58
C GLU A 47 -6.42 -11.50 32.04
N ARG A 48 -6.05 -12.76 32.35
CA ARG A 48 -6.00 -13.25 33.74
C ARG A 48 -5.02 -12.45 34.58
N TYR A 49 -3.82 -12.20 34.06
CA TYR A 49 -2.83 -11.35 34.74
C TYR A 49 -3.36 -9.93 34.98
N TYR A 50 -4.04 -9.34 34.00
CA TYR A 50 -4.63 -8.00 34.16
C TYR A 50 -5.73 -7.95 35.23
N PHE A 51 -6.51 -9.02 35.40
CA PHE A 51 -7.42 -9.14 36.53
C PHE A 51 -6.69 -9.24 37.88
N GLU A 52 -5.58 -10.00 37.97
CA GLU A 52 -4.80 -10.15 39.20
C GLU A 52 -4.23 -8.82 39.71
N ILE A 53 -3.73 -7.98 38.79
CA ILE A 53 -3.22 -6.64 39.12
C ILE A 53 -4.32 -5.57 39.20
N ASN A 54 -5.59 -5.97 39.15
CA ASN A 54 -6.77 -5.12 39.26
C ASN A 54 -6.82 -4.00 38.18
N ASN A 55 -6.35 -4.32 36.97
CA ASN A 55 -6.34 -3.42 35.81
C ASN A 55 -6.76 -4.16 34.52
N PRO A 56 -7.98 -4.74 34.47
CA PRO A 56 -8.46 -5.48 33.31
C PRO A 56 -8.66 -4.58 32.09
N HIS A 57 -8.33 -5.08 30.89
CA HIS A 57 -8.72 -4.40 29.66
C HIS A 57 -10.23 -4.41 29.46
N PHE A 58 -10.86 -5.51 29.90
CA PHE A 58 -12.29 -5.74 29.78
C PHE A 58 -12.85 -6.27 31.10
N GLU A 59 -13.40 -5.40 31.94
CA GLU A 59 -13.99 -5.78 33.24
C GLU A 59 -15.00 -6.93 33.13
N PHE A 60 -15.76 -6.97 32.04
CA PHE A 60 -16.80 -7.97 31.82
C PHE A 60 -16.26 -9.38 31.53
N LEU A 61 -14.96 -9.55 31.22
CA LEU A 61 -14.44 -10.86 30.84
C LEU A 61 -14.32 -11.85 32.01
N SER A 62 -14.32 -11.39 33.26
CA SER A 62 -14.24 -12.27 34.43
C SER A 62 -15.34 -13.33 34.47
N GLU A 63 -16.51 -13.03 33.91
CA GLU A 63 -17.65 -13.94 33.82
C GLU A 63 -17.51 -15.00 32.71
N TYR A 64 -16.56 -14.83 31.78
CA TYR A 64 -16.44 -15.63 30.56
C TYR A 64 -15.09 -16.33 30.39
N LEU A 65 -14.03 -15.92 31.08
CA LEU A 65 -12.69 -16.49 30.88
C LEU A 65 -12.62 -18.00 31.13
N ASP A 66 -13.44 -18.52 32.05
CA ASP A 66 -13.53 -19.96 32.35
C ASP A 66 -14.64 -20.68 31.53
N ASP A 67 -15.32 -19.98 30.61
CA ASP A 67 -16.38 -20.56 29.76
C ASP A 67 -15.79 -21.16 28.47
N GLU A 68 -15.94 -22.48 28.31
CA GLU A 68 -15.54 -23.20 27.11
C GLU A 68 -16.27 -22.70 25.84
N ASN A 69 -17.51 -22.21 25.95
CA ASN A 69 -18.19 -21.61 24.81
C ASN A 69 -17.52 -20.30 24.39
N PHE A 70 -17.12 -19.47 25.36
CA PHE A 70 -16.40 -18.24 25.10
C PHE A 70 -15.09 -18.52 24.37
N ARG A 71 -14.29 -19.48 24.87
CA ARG A 71 -13.07 -19.93 24.20
C ARG A 71 -13.31 -20.37 22.77
N ARG A 72 -14.27 -21.27 22.56
CA ARG A 72 -14.63 -21.78 21.23
C ARG A 72 -15.00 -20.66 20.27
N GLU A 73 -15.81 -19.71 20.72
CA GLU A 73 -16.26 -18.58 19.91
C GLU A 73 -15.14 -17.57 19.60
N ALA A 74 -14.27 -17.29 20.57
CA ALA A 74 -13.11 -16.45 20.40
C ALA A 74 -12.12 -17.05 19.40
N VAL A 75 -11.76 -18.33 19.55
CA VAL A 75 -10.91 -19.06 18.61
C VAL A 75 -11.52 -19.07 17.20
N MET A 76 -12.82 -19.32 17.09
CA MET A 76 -13.53 -19.28 15.80
C MET A 76 -13.41 -17.89 15.15
N TYR A 77 -13.59 -16.82 15.91
CA TYR A 77 -13.45 -15.45 15.41
C TYR A 77 -12.01 -15.12 15.00
N LEU A 78 -11.02 -15.56 15.76
CA LEU A 78 -9.59 -15.40 15.45
C LEU A 78 -9.23 -16.11 14.14
N LYS A 79 -9.71 -17.34 13.92
CA LYS A 79 -9.53 -18.09 12.65
C LYS A 79 -10.11 -17.32 11.47
N GLU A 80 -11.31 -16.76 11.61
CA GLU A 80 -11.93 -15.94 10.57
C GLU A 80 -11.17 -14.63 10.30
N CYS A 81 -10.61 -14.01 11.33
CA CYS A 81 -9.72 -12.85 11.17
C CYS A 81 -8.45 -13.20 10.39
N ARG A 82 -7.83 -14.36 10.68
CA ARG A 82 -6.63 -14.83 9.98
C ARG A 82 -6.91 -15.03 8.49
N LYS A 83 -7.96 -15.78 8.15
CA LYS A 83 -8.41 -15.99 6.76
C LYS A 83 -8.61 -14.66 6.02
N TYR A 84 -9.21 -13.67 6.67
CA TYR A 84 -9.40 -12.34 6.09
C TYR A 84 -8.07 -11.66 5.74
N TYR A 85 -7.08 -11.69 6.65
CA TYR A 85 -5.78 -11.08 6.39
C TYR A 85 -4.96 -11.84 5.36
N ASP A 86 -5.00 -13.18 5.39
CA ASP A 86 -4.30 -14.02 4.41
C ASP A 86 -4.86 -13.83 3.01
N TYR A 87 -6.20 -13.77 2.88
CA TYR A 87 -6.86 -13.44 1.63
C TYR A 87 -6.45 -12.04 1.14
N ARG A 88 -6.44 -11.05 2.03
CA ARG A 88 -6.00 -9.70 1.63
C ARG A 88 -4.55 -9.68 1.15
N LYS A 89 -3.66 -10.41 1.81
CA LYS A 89 -2.26 -10.52 1.44
C LYS A 89 -2.10 -11.23 0.09
N SER A 90 -2.87 -12.30 -0.17
CA SER A 90 -2.83 -12.99 -1.46
C SER A 90 -3.32 -12.13 -2.63
N GLN A 91 -4.14 -11.11 -2.36
CA GLN A 91 -4.59 -10.13 -3.37
C GLN A 91 -3.57 -9.00 -3.61
N GLU A 92 -2.56 -8.81 -2.75
CA GLU A 92 -1.58 -7.72 -2.90
C GLU A 92 -0.86 -7.72 -4.25
N PRO A 93 -0.38 -8.87 -4.79
CA PRO A 93 0.30 -8.89 -6.09
C PRO A 93 -0.61 -8.42 -7.23
N ILE A 94 -1.88 -8.83 -7.21
CA ILE A 94 -2.86 -8.47 -8.23
C ILE A 94 -3.14 -6.97 -8.16
N ILE A 95 -3.36 -6.44 -6.96
CA ILE A 95 -3.58 -5.01 -6.72
C ILE A 95 -2.38 -4.19 -7.20
N GLN A 96 -1.17 -4.66 -6.92
CA GLN A 96 0.06 -3.98 -7.33
C GLN A 96 0.23 -3.98 -8.86
N ALA A 97 0.00 -5.11 -9.51
CA ALA A 97 0.02 -5.22 -10.96
C ALA A 97 -1.01 -4.30 -11.63
N GLN A 98 -2.22 -4.21 -11.09
CA GLN A 98 -3.26 -3.30 -11.58
C GLN A 98 -2.86 -1.83 -11.44
N LYS A 99 -2.28 -1.44 -10.30
CA LYS A 99 -1.78 -0.08 -10.09
C LYS A 99 -0.68 0.30 -11.09
N GLU A 100 0.23 -0.62 -11.37
CA GLU A 100 1.30 -0.41 -12.34
C GLU A 100 0.77 -0.32 -13.77
N PHE A 101 -0.18 -1.18 -14.13
CA PHE A 101 -0.87 -1.12 -15.41
C PHE A 101 -1.57 0.22 -15.61
N GLU A 102 -2.36 0.69 -14.64
CA GLU A 102 -3.04 1.98 -14.72
C GLU A 102 -2.06 3.16 -14.73
N LYS A 103 -0.89 3.05 -14.07
CA LYS A 103 0.18 4.05 -14.18
C LYS A 103 0.76 4.10 -15.60
N LYS A 104 1.07 2.94 -16.20
CA LYS A 104 1.57 2.84 -17.57
C LYS A 104 0.55 3.36 -18.58
N LYS A 105 -0.72 2.98 -18.44
CA LYS A 105 -1.83 3.47 -19.27
C LYS A 105 -1.97 4.99 -19.21
N ARG A 106 -1.91 5.60 -18.03
CA ARG A 106 -1.92 7.07 -17.88
C ARG A 106 -0.68 7.76 -18.46
N ALA A 107 0.49 7.13 -18.40
CA ALA A 107 1.68 7.66 -19.07
C ALA A 107 1.51 7.63 -20.59
N PHE A 108 1.10 6.48 -21.13
CA PHE A 108 0.83 6.30 -22.56
C PHE A 108 -0.20 7.29 -23.09
N LEU A 109 -1.35 7.44 -22.42
CA LEU A 109 -2.39 8.40 -22.86
C LEU A 109 -1.88 9.86 -22.85
N ARG A 110 -0.98 10.21 -21.93
CA ARG A 110 -0.34 11.54 -21.93
C ARG A 110 0.60 11.70 -23.12
N GLU A 111 1.38 10.68 -23.47
CA GLU A 111 2.26 10.72 -24.64
C GLU A 111 1.47 10.82 -25.93
N VAL A 112 0.41 10.01 -26.09
CA VAL A 112 -0.51 10.10 -27.23
C VAL A 112 -1.12 11.50 -27.32
N LYS A 113 -1.53 12.09 -26.20
CA LYS A 113 -2.03 13.48 -26.23
C LYS A 113 -0.94 14.46 -26.70
N MET A 114 0.27 14.36 -26.17
CA MET A 114 1.39 15.23 -26.55
C MET A 114 1.85 15.05 -27.99
N SER A 115 1.67 13.86 -28.59
CA SER A 115 2.05 13.60 -29.98
C SER A 115 1.14 14.29 -30.99
N HIS A 116 -0.07 14.68 -30.59
CA HIS A 116 -1.04 15.37 -31.45
C HIS A 116 -1.10 16.88 -31.19
N GLU A 117 -0.46 17.37 -30.13
CA GLU A 117 -0.43 18.80 -29.80
C GLU A 117 0.82 19.47 -30.37
N GLU A 118 0.69 20.67 -30.94
CA GLU A 118 1.84 21.44 -31.42
C GLU A 118 2.81 21.84 -30.30
N PRO A 119 4.13 21.91 -30.56
CA PRO A 119 5.11 22.37 -29.57
C PRO A 119 4.77 23.75 -29.02
N THR A 120 4.90 23.92 -27.70
CA THR A 120 4.68 25.22 -27.06
C THR A 120 5.75 26.23 -27.45
N LYS A 121 5.46 27.54 -27.35
CA LYS A 121 6.43 28.61 -27.62
C LYS A 121 7.72 28.47 -26.80
N LYS A 122 7.59 28.05 -25.53
CA LYS A 122 8.76 27.80 -24.65
C LYS A 122 9.62 26.63 -25.14
N GLN A 123 9.00 25.54 -25.60
CA GLN A 123 9.73 24.39 -26.15
C GLN A 123 10.47 24.78 -27.44
N LYS A 124 9.80 25.48 -28.37
CA LYS A 124 10.42 25.97 -29.61
C LYS A 124 11.62 26.88 -29.31
N TYR A 125 11.42 27.87 -28.45
CA TYR A 125 12.48 28.79 -28.03
C TYR A 125 13.67 28.08 -27.36
N TYR A 126 13.40 27.11 -26.48
CA TYR A 126 14.48 26.40 -25.80
C TYR A 126 15.25 25.49 -26.75
N TYR A 127 14.56 24.79 -27.65
CA TYR A 127 15.17 24.00 -28.72
C TYR A 127 16.06 24.85 -29.64
N GLU A 128 15.57 26.00 -30.10
CA GLU A 128 16.33 26.96 -30.91
C GLU A 128 17.64 27.39 -30.22
N ARG A 129 17.57 27.68 -28.92
CA ARG A 129 18.76 28.05 -28.14
C ARG A 129 19.76 26.91 -28.02
N LEU A 130 19.29 25.67 -27.83
CA LEU A 130 20.17 24.49 -27.78
C LEU A 130 20.84 24.25 -29.13
N CYS A 131 20.09 24.35 -30.23
CA CYS A 131 20.64 24.21 -31.58
C CYS A 131 21.73 25.24 -31.86
N LYS A 132 21.48 26.51 -31.54
CA LYS A 132 22.47 27.58 -31.71
C LYS A 132 23.72 27.37 -30.84
N LYS A 133 23.55 26.89 -29.61
CA LYS A 133 24.66 26.68 -28.66
C LYS A 133 25.61 25.58 -29.15
N TYR A 134 25.07 24.49 -29.67
CA TYR A 134 25.83 23.30 -30.06
C TYR A 134 26.04 23.18 -31.58
N GLY A 135 25.63 24.19 -32.37
CA GLY A 135 25.81 24.19 -33.83
C GLY A 135 24.97 23.13 -34.57
N ILE A 136 23.84 22.73 -34.00
CA ILE A 136 22.95 21.70 -34.58
C ILE A 136 22.02 22.36 -35.60
N GLU A 137 21.80 21.70 -36.73
CA GLU A 137 20.84 22.15 -37.76
C GLU A 137 19.41 22.12 -37.20
N GLN A 138 18.72 23.26 -37.27
CA GLN A 138 17.37 23.38 -36.76
C GLN A 138 16.36 22.78 -37.76
N ARG A 139 15.52 21.87 -37.26
CA ARG A 139 14.38 21.32 -38.01
C ARG A 139 13.04 21.72 -37.40
N GLU A 140 11.98 21.62 -38.19
CA GLU A 140 10.62 21.85 -37.71
C GLU A 140 10.14 20.68 -36.85
N LEU A 141 9.67 20.98 -35.63
CA LEU A 141 9.15 20.01 -34.68
C LEU A 141 7.61 19.96 -34.80
N LYS A 142 7.05 18.78 -35.01
CA LYS A 142 5.64 18.58 -35.34
C LYS A 142 4.75 18.42 -34.10
N SER A 143 5.31 18.02 -32.95
CA SER A 143 4.53 17.80 -31.73
C SER A 143 5.26 18.16 -30.44
N LYS A 144 4.51 18.38 -29.35
CA LYS A 144 5.08 18.57 -28.01
C LYS A 144 5.92 17.38 -27.56
N LEU A 145 5.54 16.17 -27.98
CA LEU A 145 6.29 14.95 -27.69
C LEU A 145 7.65 14.98 -28.39
N GLU A 146 7.65 15.22 -29.71
CA GLU A 146 8.89 15.32 -30.50
C GLU A 146 9.79 16.44 -29.98
N ALA A 147 9.22 17.60 -29.64
CA ALA A 147 9.99 18.70 -29.06
C ALA A 147 10.61 18.35 -27.70
N ARG A 148 9.91 17.62 -26.84
CA ARG A 148 10.47 17.14 -25.56
C ARG A 148 11.61 16.16 -25.83
N ASP A 149 11.37 15.14 -26.65
CA ASP A 149 12.32 14.06 -26.86
C ASP A 149 13.60 14.55 -27.55
N GLU A 150 13.48 15.51 -28.48
CA GLU A 150 14.62 16.15 -29.14
C GLU A 150 15.46 16.98 -28.17
N ILE A 151 14.80 17.81 -27.35
CA ILE A 151 15.47 18.63 -26.33
C ILE A 151 16.20 17.74 -25.32
N ASP A 152 15.53 16.69 -24.82
CA ASP A 152 16.11 15.74 -23.88
C ASP A 152 17.30 14.99 -24.49
N ARG A 153 17.23 14.64 -25.78
CA ARG A 153 18.35 14.01 -26.51
C ARG A 153 19.56 14.94 -26.57
N ILE A 154 19.37 16.18 -27.03
CA ILE A 154 20.46 17.16 -27.17
C ILE A 154 21.13 17.41 -25.81
N ILE A 155 20.31 17.57 -24.74
CA ILE A 155 20.84 17.75 -23.39
C ILE A 155 21.67 16.54 -22.97
N LYS A 156 21.17 15.31 -23.11
CA LYS A 156 21.89 14.10 -22.67
C LYS A 156 23.18 13.86 -23.45
N GLU A 157 23.19 14.13 -24.75
CA GLU A 157 24.38 13.99 -25.60
C GLU A 157 25.49 14.94 -25.13
N HIS A 158 25.14 16.21 -24.88
CA HIS A 158 26.12 17.24 -24.54
C HIS A 158 26.39 17.36 -23.03
N GLU A 159 25.55 16.79 -22.15
CA GLU A 159 25.87 16.59 -20.72
C GLU A 159 26.99 15.56 -20.54
N LYS A 160 27.01 14.49 -21.35
CA LYS A 160 28.09 13.49 -21.35
C LYS A 160 29.41 14.06 -21.84
N GLU A 161 29.39 14.92 -22.86
CA GLU A 161 30.59 15.60 -23.35
C GLU A 161 31.19 16.56 -22.31
N ASN A 162 30.36 17.23 -21.51
CA ASN A 162 30.84 18.09 -20.42
C ASN A 162 31.41 17.32 -19.22
N LEU A 163 31.02 16.05 -19.03
CA LEU A 163 31.57 15.17 -17.99
C LEU A 163 32.81 14.36 -18.45
N GLY A 164 33.13 14.37 -19.75
CA GLY A 164 34.31 13.72 -20.33
C GLY A 164 35.60 14.54 -20.28
N VAL A 165 35.59 15.74 -19.68
CA VAL A 165 36.78 16.59 -19.49
C VAL A 165 37.32 16.44 -18.07
N PHE A 166 37.56 15.21 -17.63
CA PHE A 166 38.31 14.90 -16.40
C PHE A 166 39.12 13.60 -16.54
N ASP A 167 39.64 13.32 -17.74
CA ASP A 167 40.77 12.40 -17.90
C ASP A 167 41.94 13.17 -18.50
N GLY A 168 42.92 13.51 -17.64
CA GLY A 168 44.22 14.03 -18.09
C GLY A 168 44.84 15.11 -17.21
N ASN A 169 45.34 14.72 -16.03
CA ASN A 169 46.74 14.92 -15.61
C ASN A 169 47.00 14.34 -14.22
#